data_AF-A0A933W723-F1
#
_entry.id   AF-A0A933W723-F1
#
_cell.length_a   1.000
_cell.length_b   1.000
_cell.length_c   1.000
_cell.angle_alpha   90.00
_cell.angle_beta   90.00
_cell.angle_gamma   90.00
#
_symmetry.space_group_name_H-M   'P 1'
#
loop_
_entity.id
_entity.type
_entity.pdbx_description
1 polymer ?
#
loop_
_entity_poly.entity_id
_entity_poly.type
_entity_poly.pdbx_seq_one_letter_code
_entity_poly.pdbx_strand_id
1 'polypeptide(L)'
;MTLSLRHLAMPFVVGCALVIGASIGRAATPITFDTYPNGTAISAQYLAQGVKFSSFGSPCTIFLDAAEATSSPNILVGVGGSVYRDIDVTMVDPATGLPSAAWRACHVALNVISVGWSAVTVTSFDGAGAVLQSFPLSYPAGPQNGFGKVDHLEFTTPGIAKVSMHFTNVNFGDGIGIDDVLVDFACNTPAQGSTWGRLKQLYR
;
A
#
# COMPACT_ATOMS: atom_id res chain seq x y z
N MET A 1 15.87 10.87 79.19
CA MET A 1 16.00 12.00 78.25
C MET A 1 16.68 11.51 76.99
N THR A 2 15.89 11.45 75.91
CA THR A 2 16.20 11.66 74.48
C THR A 2 17.50 11.17 73.82
N LEU A 3 17.29 10.34 72.80
CA LEU A 3 18.18 9.81 71.76
C LEU A 3 18.92 10.87 70.91
N SER A 4 20.02 10.46 70.27
CA SER A 4 20.25 10.78 68.84
C SER A 4 21.13 9.74 68.16
N LEU A 5 20.49 8.79 67.45
CA LEU A 5 21.13 7.92 66.45
C LEU A 5 21.02 8.65 65.10
N ARG A 6 22.14 9.17 64.58
CA ARG A 6 22.16 9.79 63.24
C ARG A 6 22.09 8.69 62.17
N HIS A 7 20.93 8.57 61.54
CA HIS A 7 20.74 7.82 60.31
C HIS A 7 21.36 8.61 59.14
N LEU A 8 22.41 8.06 58.51
CA LEU A 8 22.79 8.47 57.16
C LEU A 8 21.81 7.85 56.17
N ALA A 9 20.91 8.65 55.63
CA ALA A 9 20.12 8.28 54.46
C ALA A 9 20.98 8.53 53.21
N MET A 10 21.41 7.45 52.55
CA MET A 10 21.93 7.51 51.18
C MET A 10 20.75 7.63 50.21
N PRO A 11 20.75 8.59 49.28
CA PRO A 11 19.74 8.63 48.23
C PRO A 11 20.01 7.53 47.20
N PHE A 12 19.11 6.55 47.13
CA PHE A 12 19.00 5.63 46.01
C PHE A 12 18.49 6.42 44.80
N VAL A 13 19.39 6.82 43.90
CA VAL A 13 19.02 7.39 42.61
C VAL A 13 18.56 6.24 41.73
N VAL A 14 17.23 6.05 41.63
CA VAL A 14 16.61 5.17 40.64
C VAL A 14 16.83 5.81 39.26
N GLY A 15 17.83 5.32 38.54
CA GLY A 15 18.04 5.65 37.14
C GLY A 15 16.90 5.03 36.31
N CYS A 16 15.86 5.81 36.04
CA CYS A 16 14.93 5.51 34.96
C CYS A 16 15.71 5.62 33.64
N ALA A 17 16.15 4.48 33.12
CA ALA A 17 16.64 4.39 31.75
C ALA A 17 15.45 4.65 30.82
N LEU A 18 15.35 5.88 30.32
CA LEU A 18 14.46 6.23 29.22
C LEU A 18 14.98 5.50 27.99
N VAL A 19 14.40 4.35 27.66
CA VAL A 19 14.62 3.68 26.38
C VAL A 19 13.96 4.55 25.33
N ILE A 20 14.72 5.51 24.79
CA ILE A 20 14.40 6.18 23.54
C ILE A 20 14.59 5.12 22.47
N GLY A 21 13.55 4.32 22.23
CA GLY A 21 13.49 3.49 21.04
C GLY A 21 13.50 4.43 19.86
N ALA A 22 14.67 4.58 19.22
CA ALA A 22 14.75 5.19 17.91
C ALA A 22 13.78 4.42 17.02
N SER A 23 12.70 5.08 16.59
CA SER A 23 11.89 4.58 15.50
C SER A 23 12.84 4.44 14.32
N ILE A 24 13.19 3.20 13.99
CA ILE A 24 13.93 2.90 12.77
C ILE A 24 12.97 3.28 11.66
N GLY A 25 13.05 4.53 11.18
CA GLY A 25 12.23 5.04 10.10
C GLY A 25 12.49 4.19 8.87
N ARG A 26 11.56 3.29 8.56
CA ARG A 26 11.60 2.44 7.36
C ARG A 26 11.20 3.27 6.14
N ALA A 27 12.18 3.64 5.32
CA ALA A 27 11.97 4.49 4.16
C ALA A 27 10.83 4.02 3.24
N ALA A 28 10.14 4.98 2.62
CA ALA A 28 9.13 4.71 1.62
C ALA A 28 9.72 3.86 0.48
N THR A 29 9.03 2.77 0.15
CA THR A 29 9.48 1.79 -0.83
C THR A 29 8.63 1.91 -2.09
N PRO A 30 9.20 2.36 -3.22
CA PRO A 30 8.51 2.34 -4.50
C PRO A 30 8.44 0.90 -5.02
N ILE A 31 7.30 0.55 -5.57
CA ILE A 31 7.03 -0.70 -6.27
C ILE A 31 6.69 -0.31 -7.71
N THR A 32 7.63 -0.62 -8.59
CA THR A 32 7.44 -0.50 -10.04
C THR A 32 7.40 -1.91 -10.61
N PHE A 33 6.59 -2.14 -11.63
CA PHE A 33 6.45 -3.47 -12.20
C PHE A 33 7.51 -3.77 -13.28
N ASP A 34 8.31 -2.77 -13.67
CA ASP A 34 9.37 -2.78 -14.72
C ASP A 34 10.41 -3.89 -14.61
N THR A 35 10.54 -4.49 -13.43
CA THR A 35 11.55 -5.53 -13.18
C THR A 35 11.15 -6.88 -13.80
N TYR A 36 9.87 -7.08 -14.13
CA TYR A 36 9.35 -8.37 -14.57
C TYR A 36 8.74 -8.31 -15.98
N PRO A 37 8.91 -9.34 -16.83
CA PRO A 37 8.24 -9.39 -18.13
C PRO A 37 6.71 -9.40 -18.04
N ASN A 38 6.02 -8.94 -19.09
CA ASN A 38 4.58 -9.14 -19.24
C ASN A 38 4.22 -10.63 -19.15
N GLY A 39 3.07 -10.94 -18.58
CA GLY A 39 2.65 -12.31 -18.26
C GLY A 39 3.33 -12.88 -17.01
N THR A 40 4.14 -12.09 -16.28
CA THR A 40 4.66 -12.53 -14.98
C THR A 40 3.58 -12.49 -13.92
N ALA A 41 3.49 -13.60 -13.21
CA ALA A 41 2.71 -13.76 -12.00
C ALA A 41 3.20 -12.85 -10.88
N ILE A 42 2.40 -11.90 -10.41
CA ILE A 42 2.68 -11.03 -9.26
C ILE A 42 1.81 -11.47 -8.06
N SER A 43 2.47 -11.91 -6.99
CA SER A 43 1.85 -12.26 -5.71
C SER A 43 2.79 -12.01 -4.53
N ALA A 44 4.02 -12.53 -4.62
CA ALA A 44 5.02 -12.47 -3.55
C ALA A 44 6.35 -11.84 -3.98
N GLN A 45 6.43 -11.34 -5.22
CA GLN A 45 7.62 -10.72 -5.82
C GLN A 45 8.11 -9.52 -5.00
N TYR A 46 7.20 -8.82 -4.33
CA TYR A 46 7.49 -7.65 -3.49
C TYR A 46 7.48 -7.98 -1.98
N LEU A 47 7.60 -9.26 -1.62
CA LEU A 47 7.58 -9.68 -0.22
C LEU A 47 8.74 -9.05 0.57
N ALA A 48 9.93 -8.93 -0.02
CA ALA A 48 11.09 -8.30 0.62
C ALA A 48 10.83 -6.82 0.99
N GLN A 49 9.92 -6.17 0.26
CA GLN A 49 9.45 -4.80 0.46
C GLN A 49 8.25 -4.72 1.43
N GLY A 50 7.77 -5.86 1.95
CA GLY A 50 6.64 -5.93 2.88
C GLY A 50 5.29 -5.86 2.20
N VAL A 51 5.20 -6.18 0.90
CA VAL A 51 3.96 -6.07 0.13
C VAL A 51 3.66 -7.37 -0.61
N LYS A 52 2.39 -7.78 -0.57
CA LYS A 52 1.85 -8.87 -1.39
C LYS A 52 0.68 -8.37 -2.21
N PHE A 53 0.57 -8.90 -3.42
CA PHE A 53 -0.56 -8.66 -4.30
C PHE A 53 -1.43 -9.92 -4.36
N SER A 54 -2.73 -9.75 -4.42
CA SER A 54 -3.66 -10.86 -4.57
C SER A 54 -4.96 -10.42 -5.21
N SER A 55 -5.73 -11.40 -5.67
CA SER A 55 -7.13 -11.24 -6.05
C SER A 55 -8.02 -12.20 -5.25
N PHE A 56 -9.31 -11.92 -5.15
CA PHE A 56 -10.28 -12.54 -4.23
C PHE A 56 -10.16 -14.08 -4.10
N GLY A 57 -9.89 -14.56 -2.87
CA GLY A 57 -10.21 -15.93 -2.39
C GLY A 57 -9.09 -16.99 -2.40
N SER A 58 -7.90 -16.71 -2.91
CA SER A 58 -6.72 -17.60 -2.86
C SER A 58 -5.45 -16.76 -3.04
N PRO A 59 -4.21 -17.27 -3.02
CA PRO A 59 -3.09 -16.57 -3.65
C PRO A 59 -3.38 -16.46 -5.16
N CYS A 60 -4.31 -15.58 -5.54
CA CYS A 60 -4.61 -15.32 -6.92
C CYS A 60 -3.49 -14.44 -7.44
N THR A 61 -2.65 -15.07 -8.22
CA THR A 61 -1.70 -14.45 -9.11
C THR A 61 -2.40 -13.45 -10.01
N ILE A 62 -1.93 -12.20 -9.97
CA ILE A 62 -2.27 -11.21 -10.97
C ILE A 62 -1.13 -11.15 -11.98
N PHE A 63 -1.45 -11.06 -13.26
CA PHE A 63 -0.44 -11.03 -14.30
C PHE A 63 -0.16 -9.59 -14.72
N LEU A 64 1.10 -9.32 -15.02
CA LEU A 64 1.49 -8.09 -15.70
C LEU A 64 0.96 -8.10 -17.13
N ASP A 65 0.35 -7.01 -17.56
CA ASP A 65 -0.17 -6.86 -18.92
C ASP A 65 0.58 -5.76 -19.68
N ALA A 66 0.27 -5.63 -20.97
CA ALA A 66 0.80 -4.58 -21.83
C ALA A 66 0.28 -3.19 -21.45
N ALA A 67 0.96 -2.18 -21.99
CA ALA A 67 0.82 -0.78 -21.61
C ALA A 67 -0.59 -0.18 -21.74
N GLU A 68 -1.22 0.10 -20.61
CA GLU A 68 -2.41 0.98 -20.53
C GLU A 68 -2.16 2.29 -19.73
N ALA A 69 -0.95 2.50 -19.19
CA ALA A 69 -0.60 3.65 -18.34
C ALA A 69 0.82 4.21 -18.58
N THR A 70 1.22 5.19 -17.76
CA THR A 70 2.47 5.97 -17.86
C THR A 70 3.74 5.14 -17.77
N SER A 71 3.70 3.99 -17.09
CA SER A 71 4.78 3.00 -17.06
C SER A 71 4.25 1.65 -17.48
N SER A 72 5.15 0.84 -18.03
CA SER A 72 4.84 -0.54 -18.39
C SER A 72 6.00 -1.43 -18.03
N PRO A 73 5.70 -2.59 -17.44
CA PRO A 73 4.38 -3.21 -17.26
C PRO A 73 3.55 -2.62 -16.12
N ASN A 74 2.27 -2.99 -16.06
CA ASN A 74 1.37 -2.70 -14.95
C ASN A 74 0.45 -3.90 -14.68
N ILE A 75 -0.33 -3.84 -13.61
CA ILE A 75 -1.32 -4.87 -13.29
C ILE A 75 -2.67 -4.47 -13.89
N LEU A 76 -3.30 -5.35 -14.67
CA LEU A 76 -4.67 -5.19 -15.20
C LEU A 76 -5.54 -6.42 -14.90
N VAL A 77 -6.82 -6.19 -14.62
CA VAL A 77 -7.85 -7.23 -14.46
C VAL A 77 -9.16 -6.78 -15.11
N GLY A 78 -9.90 -7.71 -15.72
CA GLY A 78 -11.22 -7.45 -16.34
C GLY A 78 -11.19 -7.12 -17.83
N VAL A 79 -10.04 -6.78 -18.42
CA VAL A 79 -9.93 -6.49 -19.85
C VAL A 79 -10.04 -7.77 -20.70
N GLY A 80 -10.82 -7.74 -21.78
CA GLY A 80 -10.73 -8.72 -22.88
C GLY A 80 -10.98 -10.19 -22.53
N GLY A 81 -12.05 -10.51 -21.80
CA GLY A 81 -12.43 -11.90 -21.50
C GLY A 81 -11.75 -12.49 -20.25
N SER A 82 -11.00 -11.68 -19.51
CA SER A 82 -10.52 -12.04 -18.18
C SER A 82 -11.63 -11.94 -17.13
N VAL A 83 -11.52 -12.72 -16.06
CA VAL A 83 -12.49 -12.73 -14.95
C VAL A 83 -12.31 -11.44 -14.15
N TYR A 84 -13.41 -10.70 -13.94
CA TYR A 84 -13.46 -9.57 -13.01
C TYR A 84 -12.98 -9.98 -11.64
N ARG A 85 -11.95 -9.29 -11.19
CA ARG A 85 -11.16 -9.69 -10.04
C ARG A 85 -10.75 -8.44 -9.30
N ASP A 86 -10.96 -8.44 -8.00
CA ASP A 86 -10.45 -7.36 -7.16
C ASP A 86 -8.91 -7.42 -7.13
N ILE A 87 -8.29 -6.29 -6.84
CA ILE A 87 -6.85 -6.19 -6.58
C ILE A 87 -6.65 -5.80 -5.12
N ASP A 88 -5.99 -6.68 -4.37
CA ASP A 88 -5.60 -6.44 -2.98
C ASP A 88 -4.09 -6.22 -2.89
N VAL A 89 -3.68 -5.08 -2.34
CA VAL A 89 -2.32 -4.75 -1.92
C VAL A 89 -2.25 -4.92 -0.40
N THR A 90 -1.58 -5.97 0.06
CA THR A 90 -1.53 -6.32 1.49
C THR A 90 -0.16 -6.06 2.06
N MET A 91 -0.13 -5.40 3.22
CA MET A 91 1.10 -5.13 3.96
C MET A 91 1.41 -6.33 4.86
N VAL A 92 2.62 -6.86 4.75
CA VAL A 92 3.03 -8.10 5.41
C VAL A 92 4.44 -7.98 5.98
N ASP A 93 4.75 -8.86 6.93
CA ASP A 93 6.12 -9.03 7.39
C ASP A 93 6.98 -9.69 6.28
N PRO A 94 8.06 -9.06 5.80
CA PRO A 94 8.93 -9.62 4.77
C PRO A 94 9.55 -10.96 5.14
N ALA A 95 9.76 -11.24 6.43
CA ALA A 95 10.39 -12.47 6.87
C ALA A 95 9.43 -13.67 6.81
N THR A 96 8.13 -13.43 7.00
CA THR A 96 7.13 -14.52 7.12
C THR A 96 6.08 -14.50 6.01
N GLY A 97 5.88 -13.37 5.34
CA GLY A 97 4.80 -13.15 4.38
C GLY A 97 3.41 -13.14 4.97
N LEU A 98 3.30 -12.96 6.28
CA LEU A 98 2.04 -12.91 7.03
C LEU A 98 1.72 -11.49 7.51
N PRO A 99 0.43 -11.16 7.72
CA PRO A 99 0.03 -9.88 8.32
C PRO A 99 0.67 -9.69 9.71
N SER A 100 1.17 -8.48 9.98
CA SER A 100 1.79 -8.14 11.26
C SER A 100 1.47 -6.71 11.66
N ALA A 101 1.25 -6.47 12.96
CA ALA A 101 1.01 -5.13 13.47
C ALA A 101 2.22 -4.20 13.29
N ALA A 102 3.44 -4.76 13.23
CA ALA A 102 4.68 -4.02 12.99
C ALA A 102 4.91 -3.70 11.50
N TRP A 103 4.05 -4.21 10.61
CA TRP A 103 4.13 -4.03 9.15
C TRP A 103 2.83 -3.45 8.62
N ARG A 104 2.39 -2.36 9.25
CA ARG A 104 1.28 -1.52 8.75
C ARG A 104 1.86 -0.26 8.13
N ALA A 105 1.39 0.08 6.95
CA ALA A 105 1.79 1.30 6.27
C ALA A 105 1.15 2.52 6.94
N CYS A 106 1.89 3.61 6.95
CA CYS A 106 1.42 4.90 7.40
C CYS A 106 0.90 5.75 6.25
N HIS A 107 1.42 5.48 5.04
CA HIS A 107 0.99 6.12 3.81
C HIS A 107 1.10 5.12 2.65
N VAL A 108 0.10 5.14 1.77
CA VAL A 108 0.12 4.40 0.49
C VAL A 108 -0.33 5.36 -0.60
N ALA A 109 0.45 5.47 -1.67
CA ALA A 109 0.01 6.14 -2.89
C ALA A 109 0.06 5.16 -4.06
N LEU A 110 -0.88 5.29 -4.99
CA LEU A 110 -0.94 4.44 -6.18
C LEU A 110 -1.68 5.15 -7.31
N ASN A 111 -1.43 4.72 -8.53
CA ASN A 111 -2.22 5.07 -9.70
C ASN A 111 -3.20 3.94 -9.99
N VAL A 112 -4.50 4.22 -9.96
CA VAL A 112 -5.54 3.33 -10.48
C VAL A 112 -5.71 3.65 -11.96
N ILE A 113 -5.69 2.62 -12.80
CA ILE A 113 -5.70 2.82 -14.25
C ILE A 113 -6.86 2.05 -14.89
N SER A 114 -7.27 2.48 -16.09
CA SER A 114 -8.21 1.73 -16.93
C SER A 114 -9.59 1.47 -16.32
N VAL A 115 -10.05 2.33 -15.41
CA VAL A 115 -11.45 2.29 -14.95
C VAL A 115 -12.33 2.94 -16.01
N GLY A 116 -13.21 2.17 -16.62
CA GLY A 116 -14.17 2.63 -17.62
C GLY A 116 -15.60 2.68 -17.08
N TRP A 117 -16.48 1.87 -17.69
CA TRP A 117 -17.90 1.86 -17.37
C TRP A 117 -18.26 1.16 -16.07
N SER A 118 -17.40 0.30 -15.55
CA SER A 118 -17.52 -0.31 -14.22
C SER A 118 -17.43 0.76 -13.14
N ALA A 119 -17.89 0.41 -11.95
CA ALA A 119 -17.64 1.19 -10.75
C ALA A 119 -16.73 0.38 -9.84
N VAL A 120 -15.68 1.02 -9.33
CA VAL A 120 -14.73 0.41 -8.40
C VAL A 120 -14.61 1.33 -7.19
N THR A 121 -14.58 0.73 -6.01
CA THR A 121 -14.23 1.46 -4.79
C THR A 121 -12.87 1.00 -4.31
N VAL A 122 -11.93 1.93 -4.20
CA VAL A 122 -10.60 1.66 -3.65
C VAL A 122 -10.59 2.02 -2.18
N THR A 123 -10.34 1.05 -1.31
CA THR A 123 -10.51 1.19 0.13
C THR A 123 -9.27 0.71 0.88
N SER A 124 -8.77 1.51 1.81
CA SER A 124 -7.74 1.08 2.77
C SER A 124 -8.36 0.57 4.06
N PHE A 125 -7.80 -0.51 4.60
CA PHE A 125 -8.25 -1.15 5.84
C PHE A 125 -7.12 -1.23 6.85
N ASP A 126 -7.47 -1.19 8.14
CA ASP A 126 -6.56 -1.56 9.20
C ASP A 126 -6.39 -3.09 9.34
N GLY A 127 -5.55 -3.52 10.27
CA GLY A 127 -5.32 -4.95 10.51
C GLY A 127 -6.49 -5.72 11.15
N ALA A 128 -7.56 -5.03 11.55
CA ALA A 128 -8.80 -5.63 12.03
C ALA A 128 -9.89 -5.65 10.93
N GLY A 129 -9.62 -5.09 9.75
CA GLY A 129 -10.58 -4.97 8.66
C GLY A 129 -11.50 -3.75 8.76
N ALA A 130 -11.21 -2.80 9.64
CA ALA A 130 -11.95 -1.53 9.69
C ALA A 130 -11.50 -0.63 8.54
N VAL A 131 -12.47 0.05 7.90
CA VAL A 131 -12.20 1.01 6.83
C VAL A 131 -11.51 2.24 7.40
N LEU A 132 -10.39 2.63 6.80
CA LEU A 132 -9.66 3.85 7.14
C LEU A 132 -10.00 5.00 6.18
N GLN A 133 -10.02 4.73 4.87
CA GLN A 133 -10.32 5.68 3.79
C GLN A 133 -10.86 4.92 2.58
N SER A 134 -11.65 5.59 1.73
CA SER A 134 -12.29 4.98 0.57
C SER A 134 -12.51 6.00 -0.55
N PHE A 135 -12.31 5.58 -1.79
CA PHE A 135 -12.45 6.40 -2.99
C PHE A 135 -13.33 5.66 -4.02
N PRO A 136 -14.56 6.12 -4.29
CA PRO A 136 -15.38 5.59 -5.36
C PRO A 136 -14.92 6.15 -6.72
N LEU A 137 -14.72 5.28 -7.70
CA LEU A 137 -14.33 5.61 -9.07
C LEU A 137 -15.36 5.02 -10.04
N SER A 138 -15.86 5.82 -10.97
CA SER A 138 -16.77 5.37 -12.03
C SER A 138 -16.83 6.37 -13.17
N TYR A 139 -16.68 5.89 -14.41
CA TYR A 139 -16.63 6.74 -15.61
C TYR A 139 -17.56 6.24 -16.73
N PRO A 140 -18.88 6.13 -16.49
CA PRO A 140 -19.82 5.54 -17.44
C PRO A 140 -19.97 6.35 -18.74
N ALA A 141 -19.52 7.62 -18.76
CA ALA A 141 -19.52 8.45 -19.96
C ALA A 141 -18.21 8.38 -20.77
N GLY A 142 -17.19 7.66 -20.28
CA GLY A 142 -15.89 7.52 -20.94
C GLY A 142 -15.81 6.35 -21.92
N PRO A 143 -14.59 6.01 -22.41
CA PRO A 143 -14.35 4.75 -23.12
C PRO A 143 -14.72 3.55 -22.24
N GLN A 144 -15.27 2.50 -22.85
CA GLN A 144 -15.77 1.32 -22.13
C GLN A 144 -14.74 0.69 -21.20
N ASN A 145 -13.49 0.58 -21.65
CA ASN A 145 -12.38 -0.03 -20.92
C ASN A 145 -11.50 0.98 -20.15
N GLY A 146 -11.92 2.25 -20.07
CA GLY A 146 -11.16 3.27 -19.35
C GLY A 146 -9.75 3.54 -19.91
N PHE A 147 -9.42 3.09 -21.12
CA PHE A 147 -8.04 3.15 -21.63
C PHE A 147 -7.44 4.57 -21.54
N GLY A 148 -6.23 4.66 -20.97
CA GLY A 148 -5.51 5.91 -20.75
C GLY A 148 -6.05 6.76 -19.59
N LYS A 149 -7.06 6.29 -18.84
CA LYS A 149 -7.47 6.92 -17.58
C LYS A 149 -6.53 6.51 -16.46
N VAL A 150 -6.13 7.50 -15.67
CA VAL A 150 -5.25 7.37 -14.52
C VAL A 150 -5.82 8.22 -13.39
N ASP A 151 -6.16 7.57 -12.29
CA ASP A 151 -6.61 8.18 -11.05
C ASP A 151 -5.54 8.03 -9.98
N HIS A 152 -4.99 9.15 -9.56
CA HIS A 152 -4.00 9.18 -8.49
C HIS A 152 -4.69 9.16 -7.12
N LEU A 153 -4.39 8.15 -6.30
CA LEU A 153 -4.96 8.01 -4.97
C LEU A 153 -3.88 8.01 -3.89
N GLU A 154 -4.10 8.77 -2.82
CA GLU A 154 -3.25 8.81 -1.63
C GLU A 154 -4.06 8.44 -0.37
N PHE A 155 -3.56 7.44 0.36
CA PHE A 155 -4.07 6.99 1.65
C PHE A 155 -3.10 7.47 2.74
N THR A 156 -3.55 8.41 3.56
CA THR A 156 -2.75 9.13 4.55
C THR A 156 -3.12 8.78 6.00
N THR A 157 -4.21 8.03 6.22
CA THR A 157 -4.60 7.56 7.56
C THR A 157 -3.68 6.42 7.99
N PRO A 158 -2.88 6.57 9.07
CA PRO A 158 -1.90 5.54 9.44
C PRO A 158 -2.53 4.22 9.89
N GLY A 159 -1.75 3.14 9.80
CA GLY A 159 -2.16 1.82 10.25
C GLY A 159 -2.76 0.94 9.16
N ILE A 160 -2.49 1.24 7.89
CA ILE A 160 -2.98 0.54 6.70
C ILE A 160 -2.37 -0.85 6.65
N ALA A 161 -3.20 -1.88 6.73
CA ALA A 161 -2.80 -3.28 6.53
C ALA A 161 -3.14 -3.77 5.12
N LYS A 162 -4.13 -3.15 4.46
CA LYS A 162 -4.55 -3.53 3.11
C LYS A 162 -5.11 -2.34 2.36
N VAL A 163 -4.86 -2.28 1.06
CA VAL A 163 -5.63 -1.48 0.09
C VAL A 163 -6.30 -2.44 -0.89
N SER A 164 -7.61 -2.30 -1.07
CA SER A 164 -8.41 -3.17 -1.93
C SER A 164 -9.11 -2.36 -2.99
N MET A 165 -9.03 -2.79 -4.24
CA MET A 165 -9.79 -2.26 -5.37
C MET A 165 -10.92 -3.23 -5.65
N HIS A 166 -12.14 -2.86 -5.25
CA HIS A 166 -13.29 -3.74 -5.34
C HIS A 166 -14.30 -3.25 -6.38
N PHE A 167 -14.68 -4.12 -7.32
CA PHE A 167 -15.76 -3.81 -8.24
C PHE A 167 -17.09 -3.71 -7.50
N THR A 168 -17.71 -2.53 -7.50
CA THR A 168 -19.07 -2.32 -6.95
C THR A 168 -20.15 -2.43 -8.02
N ASN A 169 -19.78 -2.22 -9.29
CA ASN A 169 -20.60 -2.53 -10.45
C ASN A 169 -19.67 -3.02 -11.58
N VAL A 170 -20.04 -4.13 -12.21
CA VAL A 170 -19.24 -4.78 -13.26
C VAL A 170 -19.89 -4.53 -14.61
N ASN A 171 -19.12 -3.94 -15.54
CA ASN A 171 -19.49 -3.85 -16.95
C ASN A 171 -18.57 -4.70 -17.80
N PHE A 172 -19.14 -5.65 -18.55
CA PHE A 172 -18.35 -6.56 -19.39
C PHE A 172 -17.51 -5.79 -20.42
N GLY A 173 -16.26 -6.21 -20.62
CA GLY A 173 -15.30 -5.54 -21.52
C GLY A 173 -14.53 -4.37 -20.88
N ASP A 174 -14.86 -4.00 -19.64
CA ASP A 174 -14.08 -3.03 -18.86
C ASP A 174 -13.12 -3.71 -17.87
N GLY A 175 -12.18 -2.97 -17.29
CA GLY A 175 -11.23 -3.47 -16.30
C GLY A 175 -10.86 -2.47 -15.21
N ILE A 176 -9.83 -2.81 -14.47
CA ILE A 176 -9.10 -1.92 -13.57
C ILE A 176 -7.65 -2.38 -13.53
N GLY A 177 -6.75 -1.43 -13.31
CA GLY A 177 -5.38 -1.73 -13.02
C GLY A 177 -4.77 -0.89 -11.92
N ILE A 178 -3.53 -1.22 -11.61
CA ILE A 178 -2.68 -0.47 -10.70
C ILE A 178 -1.29 -0.26 -11.30
N ASP A 179 -0.77 0.94 -11.10
CA ASP A 179 0.61 1.34 -11.44
C ASP A 179 1.22 2.21 -10.32
N ASP A 180 2.54 2.41 -10.36
CA ASP A 180 3.31 3.34 -9.50
C ASP A 180 2.97 3.29 -8.00
N VAL A 181 3.09 2.12 -7.38
CA VAL A 181 2.73 1.94 -5.97
C VAL A 181 3.85 2.43 -5.06
N LEU A 182 3.53 3.30 -4.11
CA LEU A 182 4.43 3.74 -3.05
C LEU A 182 3.87 3.31 -1.70
N VAL A 183 4.68 2.61 -0.91
CA VAL A 183 4.31 2.22 0.46
C VAL A 183 5.32 2.78 1.45
N ASP A 184 4.85 3.54 2.43
CA ASP A 184 5.67 4.09 3.51
C ASP A 184 5.27 3.47 4.86
N PHE A 185 6.23 2.80 5.50
CA PHE A 185 6.08 2.16 6.80
C PHE A 185 6.63 3.00 7.96
N ALA A 186 7.39 4.06 7.69
CA ALA A 186 8.06 4.82 8.74
C ALA A 186 7.16 5.77 9.52
N CYS A 187 5.96 6.08 9.01
CA CYS A 187 5.19 7.23 9.47
C CYS A 187 6.03 8.52 9.39
N ASN A 188 6.99 8.57 8.48
CA ASN A 188 7.66 9.81 8.15
C ASN A 188 6.55 10.71 7.63
N THR A 189 6.18 11.76 8.38
CA THR A 189 5.23 12.75 7.89
C THR A 189 5.77 13.21 6.54
N PRO A 190 5.10 12.95 5.39
CA PRO A 190 5.64 13.38 4.13
C PRO A 190 5.65 14.91 4.20
N ALA A 191 6.83 15.51 4.27
CA ALA A 191 6.97 16.88 3.79
C ALA A 191 6.55 16.80 2.32
N GLN A 192 5.35 17.33 2.01
CA GLN A 192 4.60 17.19 0.75
C GLN A 192 5.40 17.46 -0.55
N GLY A 193 6.67 17.85 -0.48
CA GLY A 193 7.51 18.15 -1.63
C GLY A 193 8.61 17.15 -1.99
N SER A 194 8.95 16.14 -1.18
CA SER A 194 10.24 15.43 -1.37
C SER A 194 10.19 14.04 -2.02
N THR A 195 9.08 13.31 -1.93
CA THR A 195 9.02 11.92 -2.44
C THR A 195 8.70 11.87 -3.94
N TRP A 196 7.83 12.77 -4.42
CA TRP A 196 7.47 12.83 -5.85
C TRP A 196 8.50 13.56 -6.72
N GLY A 197 9.33 14.43 -6.15
CA GLY A 197 10.48 14.99 -6.86
C GLY A 197 11.50 13.92 -7.26
N ARG A 198 11.62 12.85 -6.46
CA ARG A 198 12.50 11.70 -6.75
C ARG A 198 11.86 10.66 -7.67
N LEU A 199 10.56 10.37 -7.54
CA LEU A 199 9.86 9.49 -8.49
C LEU A 199 9.79 10.12 -9.90
N LYS A 200 9.56 11.43 -10.01
CA LYS A 200 9.67 12.15 -11.31
C LYS A 200 11.10 12.30 -11.84
N GLN A 201 12.14 12.21 -11.01
CA GLN A 201 13.54 12.29 -11.44
C GLN A 201 14.13 10.95 -11.89
N LEU A 202 13.56 9.84 -11.46
CA LEU A 202 13.99 8.51 -11.90
C LEU A 202 13.36 8.09 -13.25
N TYR A 203 12.35 8.82 -13.73
CA TYR A 203 11.61 8.54 -14.97
C TYR A 203 11.50 9.76 -15.90
N ARG A 204 12.59 10.53 -16.05
CA ARG A 204 12.81 11.43 -17.20
C ARG A 204 14.03 11.02 -17.98
#